data_AF-A0A4Z0BQU2-F1
#
_entry.id   AF-A0A4Z0BQU2-F1
#
_cell.length_a   1.000
_cell.length_b   1.000
_cell.length_c   1.000
_cell.angle_alpha   90.00
_cell.angle_beta   90.00
_cell.angle_gamma   90.00
#
_symmetry.space_group_name_H-M   'P 1'
#
loop_
_entity.id
_entity.type
_entity.pdbx_description
1 polymer ?
#
loop_
_entity_poly.entity_id
_entity_poly.type
_entity_poly.pdbx_seq_one_letter_code
_entity_poly.pdbx_strand_id
1 'polypeptide(L)'
;MPPNTAGLQAMRDLLALLPAATRSSMVAMYRESLDQQLQLVADGLAGRAGAEVLRGALHKLAGAAGMMQDQPLSAAARELDDAMQAGAARRVPGLHAQLLARSDTTREVLLQVEAAG
;
A
#
# COMPACT_ATOMS: atom_id res chain seq x y z
N MET A 1 10.16 17.64 -6.63
CA MET A 1 9.87 17.43 -5.19
C MET A 1 10.57 16.16 -4.77
N PRO A 2 11.29 16.12 -3.64
CA PRO A 2 11.77 14.84 -3.13
C PRO A 2 10.57 13.90 -2.93
N PRO A 3 10.70 12.60 -3.22
CA PRO A 3 9.65 11.65 -2.90
C PRO A 3 9.33 11.78 -1.41
N ASN A 4 8.05 11.74 -1.07
CA ASN A 4 7.47 12.07 0.24
C ASN A 4 8.06 11.21 1.38
N THR A 5 9.28 11.52 1.81
CA THR A 5 10.09 10.79 2.80
C THR A 5 9.51 10.89 4.21
N ALA A 6 8.74 11.94 4.50
CA ALA A 6 8.14 12.16 5.81
C ALA A 6 7.12 11.08 6.20
N GLY A 7 6.33 10.57 5.25
CA GLY A 7 5.34 9.52 5.53
C GLY A 7 6.01 8.18 5.88
N LEU A 8 7.10 7.84 5.20
CA LEU A 8 7.80 6.59 5.42
C LEU A 8 8.75 6.63 6.63
N GLN A 9 9.16 7.82 7.07
CA GLN A 9 9.90 7.98 8.33
C GLN A 9 9.05 7.56 9.53
N ALA A 10 7.77 7.93 9.57
CA ALA A 10 6.87 7.52 10.64
C ALA A 10 6.72 5.99 10.73
N MET A 11 6.65 5.31 9.58
CA MET A 11 6.64 3.84 9.52
C MET A 11 7.94 3.24 10.09
N ARG A 12 9.09 3.82 9.73
CA ARG A 12 10.39 3.39 10.26
C ARG A 12 10.49 3.56 11.77
N ASP A 13 10.06 4.71 12.27
CA ASP A 13 10.07 5.02 13.70
C ASP A 13 9.17 4.06 14.47
N LEU A 14 7.96 3.79 13.96
CA LEU A 14 7.03 2.80 14.54
C LEU A 14 7.69 1.41 14.62
N LEU A 15 8.31 0.96 13.54
CA LEU A 15 8.95 -0.36 13.48
C LEU A 15 10.21 -0.45 14.36
N ALA A 16 10.95 0.65 14.52
CA ALA A 16 12.13 0.71 15.38
C ALA A 16 11.81 0.53 16.87
N LEU A 17 10.57 0.77 17.30
CA LEU A 17 10.12 0.55 18.68
C LEU A 17 9.90 -0.93 19.02
N LEU A 18 9.89 -1.81 18.01
CA LEU A 18 9.58 -3.22 18.19
C LEU A 18 10.84 -4.07 18.41
N PRO A 19 10.77 -5.15 19.21
CA PRO A 19 11.83 -6.16 19.26
C PRO A 19 12.14 -6.72 17.85
N ALA A 20 13.41 -7.05 17.59
CA ALA A 20 13.86 -7.45 16.24
C ALA A 20 13.04 -8.59 15.63
N ALA A 21 12.71 -9.62 16.40
CA ALA A 21 11.87 -10.73 15.95
C ALA A 21 10.44 -10.28 15.60
N THR A 22 9.82 -9.45 16.43
CA THR A 22 8.46 -8.92 16.18
C THR A 22 8.44 -8.00 14.96
N ARG A 23 9.46 -7.15 14.83
CA ARG A 23 9.64 -6.26 13.67
C ARG A 23 9.73 -7.07 12.38
N SER A 24 10.59 -8.09 12.33
CA SER A 24 10.75 -8.95 11.15
C SER A 24 9.44 -9.64 10.77
N SER A 25 8.73 -10.24 11.73
CA SER A 25 7.42 -10.86 11.48
C SER A 25 6.37 -9.85 10.97
N MET A 26 6.33 -8.64 11.54
CA MET A 26 5.39 -7.60 11.10
C MET A 26 5.72 -7.11 9.68
N VAL A 27 7.00 -6.91 9.35
CA VAL A 27 7.42 -6.53 8.00
C VAL A 27 7.05 -7.61 6.99
N ALA A 28 7.36 -8.88 7.27
CA ALA A 28 7.03 -10.00 6.40
C ALA A 28 5.51 -10.10 6.16
N MET A 29 4.71 -10.04 7.22
CA MET A 29 3.25 -10.08 7.13
C MET A 29 2.69 -8.89 6.33
N TYR A 30 3.23 -7.69 6.55
CA TYR A 30 2.76 -6.51 5.83
C TYR A 30 3.12 -6.56 4.34
N ARG A 31 4.31 -7.06 3.99
CA ARG A 31 4.72 -7.27 2.59
C ARG A 31 3.83 -8.29 1.88
N GLU A 32 3.54 -9.42 2.53
CA GLU A 32 2.64 -10.44 1.98
C GLU A 32 1.23 -9.86 1.75
N SER A 33 0.70 -9.12 2.73
CA SER A 33 -0.59 -8.46 2.62
C SER A 33 -0.62 -7.45 1.46
N LEU A 34 0.44 -6.64 1.31
CA LEU A 34 0.60 -5.68 0.23
C LEU A 34 0.56 -6.37 -1.14
N ASP A 35 1.35 -7.43 -1.31
CA ASP A 35 1.41 -8.20 -2.56
C ASP A 35 0.05 -8.81 -2.91
N GLN A 36 -0.62 -9.43 -1.92
CA GLN A 36 -1.93 -10.02 -2.11
C GLN A 36 -2.98 -8.98 -2.52
N GLN A 37 -3.04 -7.83 -1.83
CA GLN A 37 -4.05 -6.81 -2.15
C GLN A 37 -3.77 -6.16 -3.51
N LEU A 38 -2.51 -5.91 -3.87
CA LEU A 38 -2.17 -5.34 -5.18
C LEU A 38 -2.52 -6.29 -6.33
N GLN A 39 -2.32 -7.59 -6.14
CA GLN A 39 -2.73 -8.58 -7.13
C GLN A 39 -4.26 -8.57 -7.32
N LEU A 40 -5.04 -8.54 -6.22
CA LEU A 40 -6.50 -8.44 -6.28
C LEU A 40 -6.96 -7.13 -6.95
N VAL A 41 -6.26 -6.03 -6.71
CA VAL A 41 -6.52 -4.75 -7.39
C VAL A 41 -6.28 -4.88 -8.90
N ALA A 42 -5.13 -5.45 -9.29
CA ALA A 42 -4.80 -5.65 -10.69
C ALA A 42 -5.81 -6.58 -11.40
N ASP A 43 -6.25 -7.65 -10.75
CA ASP A 43 -7.25 -8.57 -11.28
C ASP A 43 -8.63 -7.91 -11.40
N GLY A 44 -9.03 -7.11 -10.41
CA GLY A 44 -10.27 -6.34 -10.46
C GLY A 44 -10.27 -5.31 -11.58
N LEU A 45 -9.18 -4.56 -11.75
CA LEU A 45 -9.04 -3.57 -12.82
C LEU A 45 -8.98 -4.20 -14.21
N ALA A 46 -8.46 -5.43 -14.32
CA ALA A 46 -8.46 -6.20 -15.56
C ALA A 46 -9.80 -6.90 -15.86
N GLY A 47 -10.81 -6.74 -14.99
CA GLY A 47 -12.10 -7.43 -15.12
C GLY A 47 -12.04 -8.94 -14.84
N ARG A 48 -10.93 -9.44 -14.26
CA ARG A 48 -10.76 -10.84 -13.85
C ARG A 48 -11.32 -11.13 -12.46
N ALA A 49 -11.64 -10.08 -11.69
CA ALA A 49 -12.31 -10.18 -10.40
C ALA A 49 -13.51 -9.21 -10.34
N GLY A 50 -14.49 -9.52 -9.49
CA GLY A 50 -15.68 -8.69 -9.30
C GLY A 50 -15.36 -7.33 -8.65
N ALA A 51 -16.22 -6.34 -8.89
CA ALA A 51 -16.06 -4.99 -8.33
C ALA A 51 -16.01 -4.97 -6.78
N GLU A 52 -16.71 -5.89 -6.11
CA GLU A 52 -16.67 -6.04 -4.65
C GLU A 52 -15.30 -6.49 -4.15
N VAL A 53 -14.65 -7.42 -4.86
CA VAL A 53 -13.30 -7.89 -4.53
C VAL A 53 -12.30 -6.75 -4.68
N LEU A 54 -12.41 -5.98 -5.76
CA LEU A 54 -11.57 -4.82 -6.01
C LEU A 54 -11.70 -3.75 -4.91
N ARG A 55 -12.94 -3.38 -4.55
CA ARG A 55 -13.19 -2.43 -3.46
C ARG A 55 -12.67 -2.97 -2.12
N GLY A 56 -12.91 -4.24 -1.83
CA GLY A 56 -12.40 -4.90 -0.63
C GLY A 56 -10.87 -4.86 -0.56
N ALA A 57 -10.18 -5.06 -1.68
CA ALA A 57 -8.73 -5.01 -1.75
C ALA A 57 -8.19 -3.59 -1.51
N LEU A 58 -8.78 -2.56 -2.15
CA LEU A 58 -8.40 -1.16 -1.93
C LEU A 58 -8.66 -0.71 -0.49
N HIS A 59 -9.79 -1.09 0.09
CA HIS A 59 -10.12 -0.79 1.48
C HIS A 59 -9.11 -1.42 2.45
N LYS A 60 -8.78 -2.71 2.26
CA LYS A 60 -7.78 -3.41 3.08
C LYS A 60 -6.39 -2.80 2.92
N LEU A 61 -5.99 -2.47 1.70
CA LEU A 61 -4.72 -1.82 1.40
C LEU A 61 -4.63 -0.45 2.11
N ALA A 62 -5.67 0.36 1.99
CA ALA A 62 -5.74 1.67 2.65
C ALA A 62 -5.67 1.55 4.18
N GLY A 63 -6.40 0.58 4.75
CA GLY A 63 -6.41 0.31 6.20
C GLY A 63 -5.05 -0.18 6.71
N ALA A 64 -4.45 -1.16 6.03
CA ALA A 64 -3.15 -1.70 6.39
C ALA A 64 -2.04 -0.64 6.31
N ALA A 65 -2.02 0.14 5.22
CA ALA A 65 -1.09 1.26 5.07
C ALA A 65 -1.27 2.33 6.17
N GLY A 66 -2.51 2.65 6.53
CA GLY A 66 -2.81 3.56 7.62
C GLY A 66 -2.28 3.07 8.97
N MET A 67 -2.46 1.78 9.29
CA MET A 67 -1.91 1.17 10.50
C MET A 67 -0.38 1.21 10.56
N MET A 68 0.27 1.03 9.40
CA MET A 68 1.73 1.11 9.25
C MET A 68 2.27 2.53 9.15
N GLN A 69 1.42 3.56 9.31
CA GLN A 69 1.76 4.97 9.14
C GLN A 69 2.21 5.36 7.71
N ASP A 70 1.97 4.51 6.72
CA ASP A 70 2.18 4.82 5.31
C ASP A 70 0.98 5.60 4.73
N GLN A 71 0.89 6.86 5.14
CA GLN A 71 -0.16 7.76 4.67
C GLN A 71 -0.17 7.95 3.15
N PRO A 72 0.99 8.08 2.46
CA PRO A 72 1.02 8.17 1.00
C PRO A 72 0.36 6.99 0.29
N LEU A 73 0.65 5.76 0.72
CA LEU A 73 0.03 4.56 0.14
C LEU A 73 -1.46 4.46 0.51
N SER A 74 -1.81 4.78 1.77
CA SER A 74 -3.20 4.80 2.23
C SER A 74 -4.05 5.77 1.40
N ALA A 75 -3.55 6.97 1.15
CA ALA A 75 -4.22 7.98 0.34
C ALA A 75 -4.37 7.56 -1.12
N ALA A 76 -3.33 6.96 -1.72
CA ALA A 76 -3.38 6.48 -3.10
C ALA A 76 -4.44 5.39 -3.31
N ALA A 77 -4.57 4.47 -2.35
CA ALA A 77 -5.60 3.42 -2.40
C ALA A 77 -7.02 4.00 -2.32
N ARG A 78 -7.23 4.98 -1.43
CA ARG A 78 -8.52 5.69 -1.31
C ARG A 78 -8.86 6.49 -2.56
N GLU A 79 -7.91 7.24 -3.11
CA GLU A 79 -8.15 8.05 -4.31
C GLU A 79 -8.53 7.16 -5.51
N LEU A 80 -7.90 6.00 -5.65
CA LEU A 80 -8.28 5.02 -6.67
C LEU A 80 -9.71 4.50 -6.44
N ASP A 81 -10.07 4.17 -5.20
CA ASP A 81 -11.43 3.71 -4.86
C ASP A 81 -12.48 4.79 -5.17
N ASP A 82 -12.24 6.03 -4.73
CA ASP A 82 -13.11 7.17 -4.98
C ASP A 82 -13.31 7.43 -6.48
N ALA A 83 -12.23 7.35 -7.27
CA ALA A 83 -12.31 7.54 -8.72
C ALA A 83 -13.14 6.46 -9.41
N MET A 84 -13.07 5.21 -8.95
CA MET A 84 -13.90 4.14 -9.47
C MET A 84 -15.37 4.32 -9.07
N GLN A 85 -15.65 4.69 -7.82
CA GLN A 85 -17.02 4.94 -7.36
C GLN A 85 -17.66 6.13 -8.09
N ALA A 86 -16.87 7.17 -8.41
CA ALA A 86 -17.32 8.32 -9.17
C ALA A 86 -17.46 8.06 -10.69
N GLY A 87 -17.16 6.84 -11.17
CA GLY A 87 -17.19 6.52 -12.61
C GLY A 87 -16.13 7.26 -13.43
N ALA A 88 -15.05 7.75 -12.79
CA ALA A 88 -13.99 8.52 -13.42
C ALA A 88 -12.98 7.61 -14.15
N ALA A 89 -13.46 6.77 -15.07
CA ALA A 89 -12.68 5.72 -15.74
C ALA A 89 -11.39 6.23 -16.40
N ARG A 90 -11.37 7.48 -16.89
CA ARG A 90 -10.18 8.10 -17.49
C ARG A 90 -9.04 8.33 -16.49
N ARG A 91 -9.34 8.46 -15.19
CA ARG A 91 -8.34 8.68 -14.12
C ARG A 91 -7.75 7.38 -13.57
N VAL A 92 -8.51 6.28 -13.65
CA VAL A 92 -8.18 4.99 -13.05
C VAL A 92 -6.78 4.48 -13.44
N PRO A 93 -6.36 4.48 -14.73
CA PRO A 93 -5.02 4.01 -15.08
C PRO A 93 -3.88 4.80 -14.43
N GLY A 94 -4.02 6.13 -14.38
CA GLY A 94 -3.02 7.02 -13.76
C GLY A 94 -2.95 6.86 -12.24
N LEU A 95 -4.10 6.64 -11.59
CA LEU A 95 -4.16 6.39 -10.15
C LEU A 95 -3.63 5.00 -9.78
N HIS A 96 -3.92 3.99 -10.61
CA HIS A 96 -3.34 2.66 -10.44
C HIS A 96 -1.80 2.69 -10.57
N ALA A 97 -1.26 3.39 -11.57
CA ALA A 97 0.19 3.54 -11.71
C ALA A 97 0.83 4.24 -10.49
N GLN A 98 0.14 5.26 -9.93
CA GLN A 98 0.58 5.92 -8.70
C GLN A 98 0.56 4.98 -7.50
N LEU A 99 -0.49 4.16 -7.36
CA LEU A 99 -0.58 3.17 -6.29
C LEU A 99 0.59 2.17 -6.34
N LEU A 100 0.93 1.69 -7.54
CA LEU A 100 2.06 0.77 -7.73
C LEU A 100 3.39 1.44 -7.35
N ALA A 101 3.65 2.65 -7.86
CA ALA A 101 4.88 3.37 -7.53
C ALA A 101 5.03 3.67 -6.02
N ARG A 102 3.92 3.94 -5.33
CA ARG A 102 3.91 4.08 -3.87
C ARG A 102 4.23 2.76 -3.19
N SER A 103 3.59 1.69 -3.61
CA SER A 103 3.83 0.35 -3.06
C SER A 103 5.28 -0.10 -3.22
N ASP A 104 5.92 0.20 -4.35
CA ASP A 104 7.34 -0.10 -4.57
C ASP A 104 8.22 0.69 -3.60
N THR A 105 7.93 1.98 -3.40
CA THR A 105 8.63 2.81 -2.41
C THR A 105 8.48 2.23 -1.00
N THR A 106 7.28 1.77 -0.63
CA THR A 106 7.01 1.13 0.65
C THR A 106 7.84 -0.15 0.82
N ARG A 107 7.88 -1.02 -0.21
CA ARG A 107 8.68 -2.25 -0.19
C ARG A 107 10.17 -1.96 0.02
N GLU A 108 10.73 -0.97 -0.67
CA GLU A 108 12.13 -0.58 -0.51
C GLU A 108 12.45 -0.19 0.95
N VAL A 109 11.57 0.57 1.60
CA VAL A 109 11.74 0.95 3.01
C VAL A 109 11.65 -0.25 3.93
N LEU A 110 10.68 -1.14 3.71
CA LEU A 110 10.51 -2.36 4.52
C LEU A 110 11.75 -3.27 4.45
N LEU A 111 12.34 -3.43 3.26
CA LEU A 111 13.59 -4.17 3.07
C LEU A 111 14.77 -3.53 3.81
N GLN A 112 14.84 -2.19 3.82
CA GLN A 112 15.87 -1.46 4.57
C GLN A 112 15.69 -1.61 6.08
N VAL A 113 14.45 -1.71 6.58
CA VAL A 113 14.16 -1.94 8.00
C VAL A 113 14.53 -3.37 8.41
N GLU A 114 14.27 -4.36 7.56
CA GLU A 114 14.70 -5.75 7.79
C GLU A 114 16.23 -5.88 7.83
N ALA A 115 16.94 -5.20 6.92
CA ALA A 115 18.41 -5.26 6.86
C ALA A 115 19.12 -4.53 8.02
N ALA A 116 18.43 -3.64 8.73
CA ALA A 116 18.97 -2.86 9.85
C ALA A 116 18.74 -3.52 11.22
N GLY A 117 18.11 -4.71 11.24
CA GLY A 117 17.68 -5.40 12.45
C GLY A 117 18.42 -6.68 12.75
#